data_AF-A0A9E5FHE5-F1
#
_entry.id   AF-A0A9E5FHE5-F1
#
_cell.length_a   1.000
_cell.length_b   1.000
_cell.length_c   1.000
_cell.angle_alpha   90.00
_cell.angle_beta   90.00
_cell.angle_gamma   90.00
#
_symmetry.space_group_name_H-M   'P 1'
#
loop_
_entity.id
_entity.type
_entity.pdbx_description
1 polymer ?
#
loop_
_entity_poly.entity_id
_entity_poly.type
_entity_poly.pdbx_seq_one_letter_code
_entity_poly.pdbx_strand_id
1 'polypeptide(L)' 'PEAAPAGPIHGPDDFRRRHPDGRMGSDPYLAQADHGARFLDLAATALSIDLEAFLAEAP' A
#
# COMPACT_ATOMS: atom_id res chain seq x y z
N PRO A 1 -4.24 8.05 -13.37
CA PRO A 1 -5.48 8.69 -12.85
C PRO A 1 -5.26 10.15 -12.40
N GLU A 2 -6.33 10.95 -12.30
CA GLU A 2 -6.27 12.23 -11.60
C GLU A 2 -6.13 11.99 -10.08
N ALA A 3 -5.42 12.87 -9.38
CA ALA A 3 -5.27 12.78 -7.94
C ALA A 3 -6.65 12.88 -7.25
N ALA A 4 -6.90 12.03 -6.26
CA ALA A 4 -8.17 12.10 -5.53
C ALA A 4 -8.29 13.42 -4.73
N PRO A 5 -9.50 13.97 -4.57
CA PRO A 5 -9.70 15.17 -3.76
C PRO A 5 -9.17 14.94 -2.34
N ALA A 6 -8.28 15.84 -1.88
CA ALA A 6 -7.74 15.80 -0.53
C ALA A 6 -8.78 16.24 0.51
N GLY A 7 -8.92 15.50 1.61
CA GLY A 7 -9.78 15.88 2.73
C GLY A 7 -10.11 14.73 3.68
N PRO A 8 -10.59 15.02 4.91
CA PRO A 8 -10.89 14.00 5.92
C PRO A 8 -12.08 13.15 5.50
N ILE A 9 -11.98 11.82 5.62
CA ILE A 9 -13.09 10.87 5.45
C ILE A 9 -13.80 10.71 6.79
N HIS A 10 -15.11 10.99 6.84
CA HIS A 10 -15.92 11.00 8.08
C HIS A 10 -16.64 9.67 8.34
N GLY A 11 -16.47 8.67 7.47
CA GLY A 11 -17.03 7.33 7.66
C GLY A 11 -17.22 6.57 6.35
N PRO A 12 -17.77 5.33 6.41
CA PRO A 12 -17.93 4.48 5.24
C PRO A 12 -18.83 5.06 4.13
N ASP A 13 -19.94 5.71 4.50
CA ASP A 13 -20.88 6.29 3.52
C ASP A 13 -20.28 7.50 2.82
N ASP A 14 -19.53 8.30 3.58
CA ASP A 14 -18.77 9.42 3.06
C ASP A 14 -17.63 8.96 2.14
N PHE A 15 -16.93 7.88 2.50
CA PHE A 15 -15.92 7.25 1.64
C PHE A 15 -16.52 6.81 0.30
N ARG A 16 -17.61 6.03 0.33
CA ARG A 16 -18.25 5.54 -0.91
C ARG A 16 -18.77 6.66 -1.79
N ARG A 17 -19.24 7.78 -1.19
CA ARG A 17 -19.65 8.97 -1.94
C ARG A 17 -18.47 9.64 -2.65
N ARG A 18 -17.29 9.69 -2.02
CA ARG A 18 -16.07 10.32 -2.57
C ARG A 18 -15.27 9.41 -3.51
N HIS A 19 -15.30 8.11 -3.26
CA HIS A 19 -14.60 7.06 -4.00
C HIS A 19 -15.61 5.97 -4.43
N PRO A 20 -16.48 6.23 -5.42
CA PRO A 20 -17.54 5.29 -5.80
C PRO A 20 -17.01 3.95 -6.30
N ASP A 21 -15.84 3.97 -6.95
CA ASP A 21 -15.11 2.78 -7.41
C ASP A 21 -14.12 2.22 -6.38
N GLY A 22 -14.04 2.85 -5.19
CA GLY A 22 -13.14 2.51 -4.10
C GLY A 22 -11.69 2.95 -4.27
N ARG A 23 -11.30 3.55 -5.40
CA ARG A 23 -9.90 3.95 -5.63
C ARG A 23 -9.58 5.30 -5.00
N MET A 24 -8.40 5.39 -4.37
CA MET A 24 -7.87 6.62 -3.77
C MET A 24 -6.65 7.10 -4.55
N GLY A 25 -6.87 7.78 -5.69
CA GLY A 25 -5.79 8.35 -6.52
C GLY A 25 -4.88 7.32 -7.19
N SER A 26 -5.24 6.03 -7.14
CA SER A 26 -4.48 4.93 -7.74
C SER A 26 -4.97 4.58 -9.14
N ASP A 27 -4.05 4.11 -9.98
CA ASP A 27 -4.36 3.58 -11.32
C ASP A 27 -3.83 2.14 -11.42
N PRO A 28 -4.61 1.17 -10.94
CA PRO A 28 -4.17 -0.21 -10.91
C PRO A 28 -3.99 -0.84 -12.29
N TYR A 29 -4.45 -0.18 -13.38
CA TYR A 29 -4.26 -0.69 -14.75
C TYR A 29 -2.81 -0.60 -15.23
N LEU A 30 -1.97 0.17 -14.54
CA LEU A 30 -0.52 0.23 -14.82
C LEU A 30 0.26 -0.95 -14.22
N ALA A 31 -0.38 -1.81 -13.42
CA ALA A 31 0.27 -2.94 -12.78
C ALA A 31 0.69 -4.01 -13.79
N GLN A 32 1.90 -4.57 -13.58
CA GLN A 32 2.45 -5.69 -14.34
C GLN A 32 3.00 -6.74 -13.37
N ALA A 33 3.03 -8.01 -13.78
CA ALA A 33 3.51 -9.11 -12.93
C ALA A 33 4.94 -8.86 -12.41
N ASP A 34 5.82 -8.32 -13.27
CA ASP A 34 7.21 -8.03 -12.93
C ASP A 34 7.34 -6.92 -11.87
N HIS A 35 6.40 -5.97 -11.81
CA HIS A 35 6.36 -4.98 -10.73
C HIS A 35 6.09 -5.68 -9.39
N GLY A 36 5.14 -6.61 -9.38
CA GLY A 36 4.79 -7.40 -8.20
C GLY A 36 5.95 -8.26 -7.72
N ALA A 37 6.64 -8.96 -8.63
CA ALA A 37 7.82 -9.76 -8.29
C ALA A 37 8.91 -8.93 -7.61
N ARG A 38 9.20 -7.73 -8.15
CA ARG A 38 10.19 -6.80 -7.57
C ARG A 38 9.78 -6.30 -6.18
N PHE A 39 8.50 -5.98 -5.98
CA PHE A 39 8.02 -5.55 -4.67
C PHE A 39 8.07 -6.66 -3.63
N LEU A 40 7.71 -7.89 -4.02
CA LEU A 40 7.75 -9.06 -3.13
C LEU A 40 9.18 -9.37 -2.67
N ASP A 41 10.14 -9.41 -3.60
CA ASP A 41 11.54 -9.69 -3.29
C ASP A 41 12.13 -8.63 -2.33
N LEU A 42 11.90 -7.35 -2.63
CA LEU A 42 12.36 -6.24 -1.80
C LEU A 42 11.74 -6.28 -0.40
N ALA A 43 10.42 -6.46 -0.31
CA ALA A 43 9.72 -6.45 0.97
C ALA A 43 10.11 -7.66 1.83
N ALA A 44 10.16 -8.86 1.25
CA ALA A 44 10.56 -10.06 1.98
C ALA A 44 12.00 -9.93 2.51
N THR A 45 12.92 -9.48 1.67
CA THR A 45 14.32 -9.27 2.07
C THR A 45 14.44 -8.28 3.22
N ALA A 46 13.80 -7.11 3.11
CA ALA A 46 13.87 -6.09 4.15
C ALA A 46 13.23 -6.56 5.46
N LEU A 47 12.04 -7.16 5.40
CA LEU A 47 11.34 -7.63 6.60
C LEU A 47 12.07 -8.78 7.28
N SER A 48 12.74 -9.66 6.53
CA SER A 48 13.58 -10.72 7.10
C SER A 48 14.77 -10.15 7.87
N ILE A 49 15.46 -9.15 7.30
CA ILE A 49 16.57 -8.47 7.98
C ILE A 49 16.09 -7.77 9.26
N ASP A 50 14.98 -7.02 9.17
CA ASP A 50 14.39 -6.32 10.32
C ASP A 50 14.00 -7.31 11.43
N LEU A 51 13.43 -8.45 11.06
CA LEU A 51 13.06 -9.51 12.00
C LEU A 51 14.29 -10.14 12.66
N GLU A 52 15.32 -10.47 11.87
CA GLU A 52 16.57 -11.02 12.40
C GLU A 52 17.24 -10.06 13.38
N ALA A 53 17.28 -8.77 13.05
CA ALA A 53 17.80 -7.72 13.93
C ALA A 53 16.99 -7.63 15.23
N PHE A 54 15.66 -7.58 15.14
CA PHE A 54 14.78 -7.56 16.30
C PHE A 54 14.98 -8.78 17.22
N LEU A 55 15.17 -9.97 16.65
CA LEU A 55 15.42 -11.19 17.43
C LEU A 55 16.83 -11.24 18.05
N ALA A 56 17.79 -10.55 17.44
CA ALA A 56 19.17 -10.46 17.92
C ALA A 56 19.36 -9.38 19.00
N GLU A 57 18.41 -8.48 19.17
CA GLU A 57 18.35 -7.58 20.33
C GLU A 57 18.07 -8.40 21.60
N ALA A 58 19.13 -8.93 22.22
CA ALA A 58 19.07 -9.48 23.56
C ALA A 58 18.72 -8.36 24.57
N PRO A 59 17.96 -8.67 25.64
CA PRO A 59 17.71 -7.71 26.71
C PRO A 59 19.00 -7.26 27.43
#